data_AF-A0A843CXR1-F1
#
_entry.id   AF-A0A843CXR1-F1
#
_cell.length_a   1.000
_cell.length_b   1.000
_cell.length_c   1.000
_cell.angle_alpha   90.00
_cell.angle_beta   90.00
_cell.angle_gamma   90.00
#
_symmetry.space_group_name_H-M   'P 1'
#
loop_
_entity.id
_entity.type
_entity.pdbx_description
1 polymer ?
#
loop_
_entity_poly.entity_id
_entity_poly.type
_entity_poly.pdbx_seq_one_letter_code
_entity_poly.pdbx_strand_id
1 'polypeptide(L)' 'KVTNPNDVKAIAQSIEGLTNGMTDEIQTMPIGMAMIVGAGIESPLLVEVRPRESRHGGAGIKVLEEDD' A
#
# COMPACT_ATOMS: atom_id res chain seq x y z
N LYS A 1 -1.33 3.11 -1.20
CA LYS A 1 -2.10 3.25 0.05
C LYS A 1 -3.52 2.76 -0.21
N VAL A 2 -4.09 1.94 0.68
CA VAL A 2 -5.44 1.38 0.50
C VAL A 2 -6.36 2.07 1.50
N THR A 3 -7.30 2.88 1.01
CA THR A 3 -8.22 3.68 1.86
C THR A 3 -9.68 3.31 1.66
N ASN A 4 -9.99 2.50 0.65
CA ASN A 4 -11.35 2.04 0.40
C ASN A 4 -11.72 0.98 1.45
N PRO A 5 -12.82 1.17 2.22
CA PRO A 5 -13.21 0.22 3.26
C PRO A 5 -13.49 -1.18 2.73
N ASN A 6 -13.97 -1.31 1.48
CA ASN A 6 -14.23 -2.62 0.88
C ASN A 6 -12.92 -3.39 0.60
N ASP A 7 -11.89 -2.69 0.13
CA ASP A 7 -10.58 -3.29 -0.15
C ASP A 7 -9.88 -3.69 1.16
N VAL A 8 -9.94 -2.84 2.20
CA VAL A 8 -9.40 -3.14 3.54
C VAL A 8 -10.09 -4.39 4.12
N LYS A 9 -11.42 -4.46 4.00
CA LYS A 9 -12.19 -5.63 4.47
C LYS A 9 -11.79 -6.90 3.72
N ALA A 10 -11.66 -6.85 2.39
CA ALA A 10 -11.26 -8.00 1.58
C ALA A 10 -9.84 -8.50 1.93
N ILE A 11 -8.91 -7.58 2.16
CA ILE A 11 -7.55 -7.90 2.61
C ILE A 11 -7.58 -8.55 4.00
N ALA A 12 -8.27 -7.94 4.96
CA ALA A 12 -8.37 -8.44 6.33
C ALA A 12 -8.98 -9.85 6.41
N GLN A 13 -9.97 -10.15 5.56
CA GLN A 13 -10.57 -11.49 5.48
C GLN A 13 -9.65 -12.55 4.88
N SER A 14 -8.63 -12.13 4.13
CA SER A 14 -7.72 -13.04 3.42
C SER A 14 -6.46 -13.39 4.24
N ILE A 15 -6.24 -12.74 5.38
CA ILE A 15 -5.02 -12.88 6.17
C ILE A 15 -5.38 -13.27 7.60
N GLU A 16 -4.90 -14.44 8.01
CA GLU A 16 -5.00 -14.89 9.39
C GLU A 16 -4.08 -14.05 10.30
N GLY A 17 -4.56 -13.68 11.49
CA GLY A 17 -3.74 -12.96 12.49
C GLY A 17 -3.72 -11.43 12.39
N LEU A 18 -4.51 -10.84 11.48
CA LEU A 18 -4.67 -9.37 11.42
C LEU A 18 -5.65 -8.89 12.51
N THR A 19 -5.22 -7.93 13.33
CA THR A 19 -6.06 -7.32 14.38
C THR A 19 -6.79 -6.08 13.86
N ASN A 20 -7.88 -5.68 14.53
CA ASN A 20 -8.61 -4.46 14.15
C ASN A 20 -7.74 -3.20 14.17
N GLY A 21 -6.81 -3.07 15.14
CA GLY A 21 -5.89 -1.93 15.18
C GLY A 21 -4.94 -1.89 13.97
N MET A 22 -4.50 -3.05 13.50
CA MET A 22 -3.66 -3.16 12.30
C MET A 22 -4.44 -2.81 11.02
N THR A 23 -5.75 -3.12 10.94
CA THR A 23 -6.57 -2.71 9.79
C THR A 23 -6.77 -1.19 9.72
N ASP A 24 -6.79 -0.51 10.87
CA ASP A 24 -6.87 0.95 10.91
C ASP A 24 -5.56 1.61 10.45
N GLU A 25 -4.41 0.96 10.70
CA GLU A 25 -3.10 1.41 10.19
C GLU A 25 -3.04 1.36 8.66
N ILE A 26 -3.63 0.37 7.99
CA ILE A 26 -3.67 0.26 6.52
C ILE A 26 -4.22 1.54 5.88
N GLN A 27 -5.26 2.12 6.49
CA GLN A 27 -5.92 3.33 6.00
C GLN A 27 -5.15 4.61 6.29
N THR A 28 -4.35 4.64 7.36
CA THR A 28 -3.67 5.85 7.82
C THR A 28 -2.21 5.92 7.42
N MET A 29 -1.62 4.80 6.94
CA MET A 29 -0.22 4.70 6.51
C MET A 29 0.26 5.90 5.66
N PRO A 30 1.40 6.50 6.02
CA PRO A 30 2.09 7.50 5.20
C PRO A 30 2.58 6.92 3.86
N ILE A 31 2.87 7.80 2.90
CA ILE A 31 3.59 7.41 1.68
C ILE A 31 4.99 6.94 2.07
N GLY A 32 5.42 5.82 1.48
CA GLY A 32 6.69 5.17 1.83
C GLY A 32 6.60 4.17 2.97
N MET A 33 5.44 4.02 3.63
CA MET A 33 5.22 2.96 4.62
C MET A 33 4.44 1.79 4.00
N ALA A 34 4.74 0.57 4.43
CA ALA A 34 4.05 -0.64 4.00
C ALA A 34 3.90 -1.64 5.16
N MET A 35 2.85 -2.46 5.09
CA MET A 35 2.68 -3.62 5.96
C MET A 35 2.94 -4.90 5.17
N ILE A 36 3.86 -5.73 5.66
CA ILE A 36 4.25 -6.99 5.04
C ILE A 36 3.65 -8.15 5.84
N VAL A 37 2.94 -9.03 5.14
CA VAL A 37 2.17 -10.16 5.68
C VAL A 37 2.33 -11.36 4.75
N GLY A 38 2.26 -12.58 5.29
CA GLY A 38 2.32 -13.80 4.47
C GLY A 38 2.70 -15.04 5.28
N ALA A 39 2.66 -16.20 4.65
CA ALA A 39 2.87 -17.51 5.31
C ALA A 39 4.25 -17.68 5.99
N GLY A 40 5.26 -16.90 5.58
CA GLY A 40 6.58 -16.89 6.20
C GLY A 40 6.79 -15.80 7.26
N ILE A 41 5.73 -15.07 7.62
CA ILE A 41 5.77 -13.92 8.53
C ILE A 41 4.80 -14.20 9.67
N GLU A 42 5.33 -14.45 10.86
CA GLU A 42 4.54 -14.80 12.05
C GLU A 42 3.63 -13.66 12.54
N SER A 43 4.03 -12.41 12.31
CA SER A 43 3.24 -11.23 12.67
C SER A 43 3.43 -10.12 11.64
N PRO A 44 2.39 -9.33 11.32
CA PRO A 44 2.50 -8.24 10.35
C PRO A 44 3.66 -7.29 10.67
N LEU A 45 4.50 -7.02 9.67
CA LEU A 45 5.65 -6.14 9.81
C LEU A 45 5.36 -4.78 9.18
N LEU A 46 5.48 -3.71 9.96
CA LEU A 46 5.43 -2.34 9.43
C LEU A 46 6.84 -1.92 9.00
N VAL A 47 7.00 -1.55 7.74
CA VAL A 47 8.31 -1.23 7.14
C VAL A 47 8.29 0.12 6.43
N GLU A 48 9.44 0.80 6.47
CA GLU A 48 9.71 1.97 5.65
C GLU A 48 10.38 1.54 4.34
N VAL A 49 9.75 1.87 3.22
CA VAL A 49 10.20 1.57 1.86
C VAL A 49 10.90 2.80 1.29
N ARG A 50 12.22 2.67 1.09
CA ARG A 50 13.04 3.73 0.49
C ARG A 50 12.59 4.07 -0.95
N PRO A 51 12.68 5.33 -1.36
CA PRO A 51 12.55 5.70 -2.77
C PRO A 51 13.57 4.97 -3.64
N ARG A 52 13.20 4.70 -4.89
CA ARG A 52 14.11 4.14 -5.88
C ARG A 52 15.13 5.18 -6.33
N GLU A 53 16.36 4.74 -6.52
CA GLU A 53 17.41 5.56 -7.14
C GLU A 53 17.23 5.69 -8.66
N SER A 54 16.65 4.66 -9.29
CA SER A 54 16.30 4.67 -10.71
C SER A 54 14.89 5.21 -10.96
N ARG A 55 14.69 5.86 -12.12
CA ARG A 55 13.35 6.28 -12.57
C ARG A 55 12.50 5.07 -12.94
N HIS A 56 11.21 5.12 -12.60
CA HIS A 56 10.26 4.10 -13.06
C HIS A 56 9.90 4.34 -14.53
N GLY A 57 9.68 3.26 -15.28
CA GLY A 57 9.03 3.32 -16.60
C GLY A 57 7.51 3.44 -16.46
N GLY A 58 6.79 3.63 -17.58
CA GLY A 58 5.33 3.63 -17.59
C GLY A 58 4.67 4.91 -17.08
N ALA A 59 5.38 6.04 -17.11
CA ALA A 59 4.73 7.34 -16.94
C ALA A 59 3.67 7.53 -18.03
N GLY A 60 2.50 8.06 -17.66
CA GLY A 60 1.44 8.36 -18.62
C GLY A 60 1.91 9.35 -19.67
N ILE A 61 1.49 9.15 -20.92
CA ILE A 61 1.69 10.15 -21.97
C ILE A 61 0.69 11.29 -21.78
N LYS A 62 1.12 12.53 -22.02
CA LYS A 62 0.20 13.67 -22.09
C LYS A 62 -0.51 13.58 -23.45
N VAL A 63 -1.82 13.31 -23.44
CA VAL A 63 -2.61 13.09 -24.67
C VAL A 63 -3.12 14.40 -25.26
N LEU A 64 -3.15 15.47 -24.47
CA LEU A 64 -3.54 16.80 -24.90
C LEU A 64 -2.35 17.76 -24.72
N GLU A 65 -2.04 18.52 -25.76
CA GLU A 65 -1.14 19.66 -25.67
C GLU A 65 -1.90 20.81 -25.00
N GLU A 66 -1.24 21.53 -24.09
CA GLU A 66 -1.78 22.78 -23.55
C GLU A 66 -1.57 23.84 -24.63
N ASP A 67 -2.66 24.31 -25.24
CA ASP A 67 -2.62 25.52 -26.08
C ASP A 67 -2.33 26.71 -25.15
N ASP A 68 -1.16 27.33 -25.30
CA ASP A 68 -0.76 28.58 -24.62
C ASP A 68 -1.61 29.80 -25.03
#